data_AF-A0A418QA09-F1
#
_entry.id   AF-A0A418QA09-F1
#
_cell.length_a   1.000
_cell.length_b   1.000
_cell.length_c   1.000
_cell.angle_alpha   90.00
_cell.angle_beta   90.00
_cell.angle_gamma   90.00
#
_symmetry.space_group_name_H-M   'P 1'
#
loop_
_entity.id
_entity.type
_entity.pdbx_description
1 polymer ?
#
loop_
_entity_poly.entity_id
_entity_poly.type
_entity_poly.pdbx_seq_one_letter_code
_entity_poly.pdbx_strand_id
1 'polypeptide(L)'
;MSFRTNVDTMNQAAGNVDRVNGEVQGELNRLRGVVEEVSGAWKGQAQVSFYGLMERWNHSAKQLSEALASISENIRANASAFDQTEMDNAAAFNG
;
A
#
# COMPACT_ATOMS: atom_id res chain seq x y z
N MET A 1 3.60 -28.24 11.40
CA MET A 1 4.40 -27.01 11.60
C MET A 1 4.48 -26.15 10.34
N SER A 2 4.63 -26.69 9.13
CA SER A 2 4.80 -25.89 7.90
C SER A 2 3.67 -24.89 7.56
N PHE A 3 2.42 -25.17 7.94
CA PHE A 3 1.25 -24.36 7.51
C PHE A 3 1.00 -23.14 8.39
N ARG A 4 1.08 -23.27 9.73
CA ARG A 4 1.16 -22.11 10.65
C ARG A 4 2.29 -21.15 10.25
N THR A 5 3.45 -21.70 9.89
CA THR A 5 4.57 -20.89 9.36
C THR A 5 4.21 -20.16 8.07
N ASN A 6 3.36 -20.73 7.21
CA ASN A 6 2.90 -20.07 5.98
C ASN A 6 1.95 -18.90 6.29
N VAL A 7 0.95 -19.09 7.16
CA VAL A 7 0.06 -18.01 7.63
C VAL A 7 0.86 -16.88 8.27
N ASP A 8 1.82 -17.19 9.13
CA ASP A 8 2.73 -16.20 9.74
C ASP A 8 3.54 -15.43 8.68
N THR A 9 4.05 -16.14 7.66
CA THR A 9 4.79 -15.53 6.54
C THR A 9 3.91 -14.58 5.73
N MET A 10 2.66 -14.95 5.48
CA MET A 10 1.69 -14.10 4.78
C MET A 10 1.36 -12.85 5.59
N ASN A 11 1.13 -12.98 6.89
CA ASN A 11 0.89 -11.83 7.76
C ASN A 11 2.10 -10.87 7.82
N GLN A 12 3.32 -11.41 7.86
CA GLN A 12 4.54 -10.60 7.76
C GLN A 12 4.64 -9.90 6.40
N ALA A 13 4.31 -10.58 5.30
CA ALA A 13 4.29 -9.98 3.97
C ALA A 13 3.29 -8.82 3.88
N ALA A 14 2.07 -8.97 4.41
CA ALA A 14 1.09 -7.89 4.48
C ALA A 14 1.62 -6.69 5.30
N GLY A 15 2.20 -6.94 6.48
CA GLY A 15 2.81 -5.89 7.29
C GLY A 15 3.97 -5.17 6.59
N ASN A 16 4.75 -5.88 5.78
CA ASN A 16 5.78 -5.27 4.94
C ASN A 16 5.20 -4.34 3.87
N VAL A 17 4.09 -4.74 3.24
CA VAL A 17 3.40 -3.89 2.26
C VAL A 17 2.85 -2.62 2.92
N ASP A 18 2.27 -2.74 4.12
CA ASP A 18 1.79 -1.58 4.89
C ASP A 18 2.92 -0.60 5.23
N ARG A 19 4.08 -1.12 5.66
CA ARG A 19 5.28 -0.32 5.92
C ARG A 19 5.75 0.42 4.66
N VAL A 20 5.87 -0.30 3.54
CA VAL A 20 6.27 0.30 2.25
C VAL A 20 5.28 1.37 1.81
N ASN A 21 3.97 1.16 2.00
CA ASN A 21 2.96 2.19 1.72
C ASN A 21 3.19 3.46 2.56
N GLY A 22 3.49 3.31 3.84
CA GLY A 22 3.86 4.45 4.70
C GLY A 22 5.12 5.18 4.23
N GLU A 23 6.16 4.44 3.82
CA GLU A 23 7.40 5.00 3.26
C GLU A 23 7.13 5.79 1.97
N VAL A 24 6.32 5.24 1.07
CA VAL A 24 5.87 5.88 -0.17
C VAL A 24 5.13 7.18 0.14
N GLN A 25 4.15 7.16 1.05
CA GLN A 25 3.42 8.37 1.45
C GLN A 25 4.35 9.44 2.02
N GLY A 26 5.35 9.04 2.81
CA GLY A 26 6.39 9.93 3.31
C GLY A 26 7.19 10.59 2.20
N GLU A 27 7.64 9.83 1.20
CA GLU A 27 8.39 10.35 0.05
C GLU A 27 7.53 11.27 -0.82
N LEU A 28 6.27 10.91 -1.06
CA LEU A 28 5.33 11.75 -1.82
C LEU A 28 5.12 13.12 -1.15
N ASN A 29 5.04 13.14 0.18
CA ASN A 29 4.94 14.38 0.95
C ASN A 29 6.23 15.21 0.87
N ARG A 30 7.41 14.57 0.93
CA ARG A 30 8.70 15.25 0.75
C ARG A 30 8.80 15.89 -0.63
N LEU A 31 8.46 15.14 -1.69
CA LEU A 31 8.49 15.67 -3.05
C LEU A 31 7.54 16.85 -3.22
N ARG A 32 6.32 16.79 -2.67
CA ARG A 32 5.39 17.92 -2.69
C ARG A 32 6.01 19.19 -2.07
N GLY A 33 6.68 19.07 -0.93
CA GLY A 33 7.35 20.20 -0.29
C GLY A 33 8.44 20.84 -1.17
N VAL A 34 9.29 20.02 -1.79
CA VAL A 34 10.33 20.51 -2.74
C VAL A 34 9.68 21.23 -3.92
N VAL A 35 8.59 20.68 -4.44
CA VAL A 35 7.85 21.22 -5.58
C VAL A 35 7.17 22.56 -5.23
N GLU A 36 6.64 22.69 -4.01
CA GLU A 36 6.09 23.95 -3.49
C GLU A 36 7.18 25.03 -3.30
N GLU A 37 8.37 24.68 -2.83
CA GLU A 37 9.49 25.61 -2.67
C GLU A 37 9.92 26.23 -4.00
N VAL A 38 10.05 25.42 -5.06
CA VAL A 38 10.44 25.91 -6.39
C VAL A 38 9.32 26.61 -7.14
N SER A 39 8.06 26.39 -6.74
CA SER A 39 6.88 26.99 -7.40
C SER A 39 6.88 28.52 -7.35
N GLY A 40 7.49 29.12 -6.31
CA GLY A 40 7.65 30.57 -6.20
C GLY A 40 8.47 31.20 -7.32
N ALA A 41 9.34 30.42 -7.98
CA ALA A 41 10.14 30.87 -9.11
C ALA A 41 9.39 30.78 -10.47
N TRP A 42 8.29 30.04 -10.55
CA TRP A 42 7.60 29.71 -11.80
C TRP A 42 6.37 30.62 -12.00
N LYS A 43 6.58 31.92 -12.23
CA LYS A 43 5.48 32.88 -12.48
C LYS A 43 5.02 32.89 -13.94
N GLY A 44 3.72 33.03 -14.17
CA GLY A 44 3.13 33.16 -15.52
C GLY A 44 2.60 31.85 -16.11
N GLN A 45 2.81 31.60 -17.41
CA GLN A 45 2.31 30.41 -18.13
C GLN A 45 2.73 29.07 -17.48
N ALA A 46 3.90 29.04 -16.83
CA ALA A 46 4.41 27.87 -16.11
C ALA A 46 3.54 27.47 -14.91
N GLN A 47 2.77 28.41 -14.34
CA GLN A 47 1.90 28.16 -13.19
C GLN A 47 0.72 27.22 -13.55
N VAL A 48 0.15 27.36 -14.74
CA VAL A 48 -0.97 26.50 -15.19
C VAL A 48 -0.49 25.07 -15.42
N SER A 49 0.66 24.90 -16.09
CA SER A 49 1.26 23.57 -16.30
C SER A 49 1.65 22.89 -15.00
N PHE A 50 2.11 23.68 -14.01
CA PHE A 50 2.42 23.21 -12.67
C PHE A 50 1.18 22.70 -11.92
N TYR A 51 0.07 23.43 -11.93
CA TYR A 51 -1.17 22.96 -11.31
C TYR A 51 -1.66 21.64 -11.91
N GLY A 52 -1.63 21.53 -13.24
CA GLY A 52 -2.00 20.27 -13.90
C GLY A 52 -1.04 19.11 -13.57
N LEU A 53 0.25 19.39 -13.38
CA LEU A 53 1.21 18.38 -12.91
C LEU A 53 0.87 17.94 -11.47
N MET A 54 0.58 18.88 -10.57
CA MET A 54 0.25 18.58 -9.18
C MET A 54 -1.06 17.80 -9.03
N GLU A 55 -2.06 18.08 -9.87
CA GLU A 55 -3.30 17.31 -9.90
C GLU A 55 -3.06 15.85 -10.31
N ARG A 56 -2.33 15.62 -11.43
CA ARG A 56 -1.97 14.28 -11.88
C ARG A 56 -1.11 13.54 -10.84
N TRP A 57 -0.17 14.25 -10.22
CA TRP A 57 0.66 13.73 -9.15
C TRP A 57 -0.18 13.23 -7.97
N ASN A 58 -1.09 14.07 -7.45
CA ASN A 58 -1.98 13.70 -6.36
C ASN A 58 -2.86 12.49 -6.71
N HIS A 59 -3.32 12.41 -7.96
CA HIS A 59 -4.09 11.27 -8.45
C HIS A 59 -3.25 9.98 -8.45
N SER A 60 -2.05 10.00 -9.04
CA SER A 60 -1.15 8.84 -9.07
C SER A 60 -0.69 8.41 -7.67
N ALA A 61 -0.41 9.36 -6.78
CA ALA A 61 -0.10 9.11 -5.37
C ALA A 61 -1.22 8.36 -4.65
N LYS A 62 -2.47 8.81 -4.85
CA LYS A 62 -3.65 8.16 -4.28
C LYS A 62 -3.82 6.74 -4.83
N GLN A 63 -3.74 6.57 -6.15
CA GLN A 63 -3.85 5.25 -6.78
C GLN A 63 -2.81 4.27 -6.27
N LEU A 64 -1.55 4.71 -6.11
CA LEU A 64 -0.49 3.87 -5.57
C LEU A 64 -0.79 3.44 -4.12
N SER A 65 -1.24 4.38 -3.28
CA SER A 65 -1.59 4.08 -1.89
C SER A 65 -2.76 3.10 -1.79
N GLU A 66 -3.80 3.27 -2.61
CA GLU A 66 -4.96 2.38 -2.65
C GLU A 66 -4.57 0.99 -3.15
N ALA A 67 -3.71 0.90 -4.16
CA ALA A 67 -3.20 -0.38 -4.66
C ALA A 67 -2.42 -1.14 -3.58
N LEU A 68 -1.50 -0.47 -2.87
CA LEU A 68 -0.73 -1.10 -1.80
C LEU A 68 -1.61 -1.55 -0.63
N ALA A 69 -2.59 -0.74 -0.23
CA ALA A 69 -3.56 -1.13 0.79
C ALA A 69 -4.41 -2.34 0.36
N SER A 70 -4.86 -2.37 -0.89
CA SER A 70 -5.59 -3.52 -1.42
C SER A 70 -4.72 -4.78 -1.46
N ILE A 71 -3.43 -4.65 -1.79
CA ILE A 71 -2.50 -5.79 -1.77
C ILE A 71 -2.35 -6.33 -0.34
N SER A 72 -2.13 -5.48 0.66
CA SER A 72 -1.97 -5.94 2.04
C SER A 72 -3.26 -6.58 2.59
N GLU A 73 -4.42 -6.02 2.26
CA GLU A 73 -5.73 -6.60 2.61
C GLU A 73 -5.93 -7.97 1.97
N ASN A 74 -5.65 -8.11 0.66
CA ASN A 74 -5.75 -9.39 -0.05
C ASN A 74 -4.84 -10.47 0.56
N ILE A 75 -3.61 -10.11 0.96
CA ILE A 75 -2.70 -11.05 1.61
C ILE A 75 -3.28 -11.53 2.95
N ARG A 76 -3.82 -10.62 3.77
CA ARG A 76 -4.45 -10.96 5.05
C ARG A 76 -5.70 -11.82 4.86
N ALA A 77 -6.55 -11.48 3.88
CA ALA A 77 -7.74 -12.26 3.56
C ALA A 77 -7.39 -13.70 3.17
N ASN A 78 -6.36 -13.87 2.32
CA ASN A 78 -5.86 -15.19 1.97
C ASN A 78 -5.31 -15.93 3.20
N ALA A 79 -4.54 -15.27 4.07
CA ALA A 79 -4.00 -15.88 5.28
C ALA A 79 -5.11 -16.44 6.20
N SER A 80 -6.17 -15.65 6.43
CA SER A 80 -7.34 -16.07 7.20
C SER A 80 -8.10 -17.23 6.56
N ALA A 81 -8.27 -17.21 5.23
CA ALA A 81 -8.93 -18.30 4.50
C ALA A 81 -8.15 -19.62 4.59
N PHE A 82 -6.82 -19.55 4.55
CA PHE A 82 -5.95 -20.72 4.76
C PHE A 82 -6.11 -21.28 6.18
N ASP A 83 -6.10 -20.43 7.21
CA ASP A 83 -6.24 -20.84 8.61
C ASP A 83 -7.62 -21.50 8.88
N GLN A 84 -8.70 -20.90 8.37
CA GLN A 84 -10.06 -21.47 8.51
C GLN A 84 -10.18 -22.83 7.83
N THR A 85 -9.66 -22.96 6.59
CA THR A 85 -9.69 -24.22 5.86
C THR A 85 -8.94 -25.33 6.62
N GLU A 86 -7.86 -24.98 7.33
CA GLU A 86 -7.12 -25.93 8.16
C GLU A 86 -7.93 -26.37 9.40
N MET A 87 -8.60 -25.44 10.06
CA MET A 87 -9.49 -25.76 11.19
C MET A 87 -10.61 -26.73 10.78
N ASP A 88 -11.24 -26.49 9.63
CA ASP A 88 -12.33 -27.33 9.13
C ASP A 88 -11.82 -28.74 8.78
N ASN A 89 -10.67 -28.84 8.10
CA ASN A 89 -10.04 -30.12 7.80
C ASN A 89 -9.65 -30.88 9.07
N ALA A 90 -9.04 -30.20 10.05
CA ALA A 90 -8.63 -30.82 11.31
C ALA A 90 -9.83 -31.32 12.14
N ALA A 91 -10.96 -30.60 12.10
CA ALA A 91 -12.20 -31.03 12.71
C ALA A 91 -12.78 -32.28 12.03
N ALA A 92 -12.72 -32.33 10.69
CA ALA A 92 -13.21 -33.46 9.90
C ALA A 92 -12.39 -34.76 10.10
N PHE A 93 -11.10 -34.67 10.43
CA PHE A 93 -10.26 -35.84 10.72
C PHE A 93 -10.40 -36.35 12.17
N ASN A 94 -10.91 -35.52 13.09
CA ASN A 94 -11.07 -35.86 14.51
C ASN A 94 -12.53 -36.19 14.90
N GLY A 95 -13.48 -36.08 13.97
CA GLY A 95 -14.87 -36.53 14.11
C GLY A 95 -15.13 -37.81 13.34
#